data_AF-A0A2N0PED9-F1
#
_entry.id   AF-A0A2N0PED9-F1
#
_cell.length_a   1.000
_cell.length_b   1.000
_cell.length_c   1.000
_cell.angle_alpha   90.00
_cell.angle_beta   90.00
_cell.angle_gamma   90.00
#
_symmetry.space_group_name_H-M   'P 1'
#
loop_
_entity.id
_entity.type
_entity.pdbx_description
1 polymer ?
#
loop_
_entity_poly.entity_id
_entity_poly.type
_entity_poly.pdbx_seq_one_letter_code
_entity_poly.pdbx_strand_id
1 'polypeptide(L)'
;MNIPPIPLSAINNFIQNNLVNRITININNTQSRNTLHHGKHIGNKLITPLPVTINRREMGFICFLNMLHLTSKSTIEKACGIVTYEIGDKSENKLPLLLIVGWRISIIGKNKWFVFIGCETDPDIPDESSINKYLKENGNKGSDTLEFEEHSMIIDGSISDGNNAQLDICIRSKGLGLLDRIFS
;
A
#
# COMPACT_ATOMS: atom_id res chain seq x y z
N MET A 1 -49.90 6.58 -8.62
CA MET A 1 -48.62 7.34 -8.75
C MET A 1 -47.72 6.55 -9.69
N ASN A 2 -47.38 7.11 -10.86
CA ASN A 2 -46.38 6.50 -11.77
C ASN A 2 -45.00 6.96 -11.30
N ILE A 3 -44.18 6.02 -10.84
CA ILE A 3 -42.77 6.29 -10.52
C ILE A 3 -42.04 6.33 -11.87
N PRO A 4 -41.36 7.43 -12.23
CA PRO A 4 -40.63 7.50 -13.48
C PRO A 4 -39.47 6.48 -13.48
N PRO A 5 -39.16 5.86 -14.63
CA PRO A 5 -38.08 4.89 -14.71
C PRO A 5 -36.73 5.57 -14.41
N ILE A 6 -35.95 4.96 -13.51
CA ILE A 6 -34.61 5.45 -13.18
C ILE A 6 -33.69 5.22 -14.39
N PRO A 7 -32.95 6.24 -14.86
CA PRO A 7 -32.01 6.06 -15.96
C PRO A 7 -30.95 5.02 -15.63
N LEU A 8 -30.65 4.13 -16.56
CA LEU A 8 -29.60 3.11 -16.41
C LEU A 8 -28.22 3.74 -16.11
N SER A 9 -27.96 4.95 -16.62
CA SER A 9 -26.76 5.73 -16.31
C SER A 9 -26.67 6.14 -14.84
N ALA A 10 -27.80 6.49 -14.21
CA ALA A 10 -27.85 6.81 -12.79
C ALA A 10 -27.57 5.57 -11.93
N ILE A 11 -28.10 4.42 -12.33
CA ILE A 11 -27.83 3.12 -11.69
C ILE A 11 -26.34 2.75 -11.84
N ASN A 12 -25.78 2.87 -13.05
CA ASN A 12 -24.37 2.58 -13.29
C ASN A 12 -23.43 3.51 -12.51
N ASN A 13 -23.73 4.81 -12.45
CA ASN A 13 -22.95 5.75 -11.65
C ASN A 13 -23.05 5.43 -10.16
N PHE A 14 -24.24 5.08 -9.66
CA PHE A 14 -24.42 4.66 -8.28
C PHE A 14 -23.61 3.40 -7.95
N ILE A 15 -23.62 2.39 -8.82
CA ILE A 15 -22.83 1.15 -8.66
C ILE A 15 -21.33 1.45 -8.74
N GLN A 16 -20.87 2.23 -9.71
CA GLN A 16 -19.45 2.57 -9.86
C GLN A 16 -18.91 3.40 -8.68
N ASN A 17 -19.75 4.22 -8.06
CA ASN A 17 -19.34 5.08 -6.96
C ASN A 17 -19.47 4.41 -5.59
N ASN A 18 -20.41 3.45 -5.42
CA ASN A 18 -20.74 2.88 -4.11
C ASN A 18 -20.55 1.36 -4.00
N LEU A 19 -20.22 0.64 -5.07
CA LEU A 19 -20.05 -0.82 -5.04
C LEU A 19 -18.76 -1.30 -5.72
N VAL A 20 -18.04 -0.41 -6.38
CA VAL A 20 -16.71 -0.68 -6.92
C VAL A 20 -15.68 -0.20 -5.91
N ASN A 21 -14.85 -1.12 -5.45
CA ASN A 21 -13.74 -0.77 -4.60
C ASN A 21 -12.55 -0.33 -5.47
N ARG A 22 -12.01 0.83 -5.12
CA ARG A 22 -10.77 1.41 -5.62
C ARG A 22 -9.88 1.75 -4.45
N ILE A 23 -8.60 1.50 -4.63
CA ILE A 23 -7.57 1.97 -3.72
C ILE A 23 -6.54 2.72 -4.55
N THR A 24 -5.96 3.76 -3.98
CA THR A 24 -4.72 4.42 -4.42
C THR A 24 -3.67 4.19 -3.35
N ILE A 25 -2.50 3.66 -3.70
CA ILE A 25 -1.45 3.33 -2.73
C ILE A 25 -0.23 4.19 -3.01
N ASN A 26 0.12 5.09 -2.09
CA ASN A 26 1.28 5.96 -2.17
C ASN A 26 2.39 5.43 -1.25
N ILE A 27 3.55 5.11 -1.81
CA ILE A 27 4.75 4.75 -1.04
C ILE A 27 5.76 5.89 -1.15
N ASN A 28 6.03 6.56 -0.03
CA ASN A 28 6.95 7.68 0.09
C ASN A 28 8.28 7.20 0.73
N ASN A 29 9.35 7.21 -0.07
CA ASN A 29 10.68 6.75 0.31
C ASN A 29 11.69 7.91 0.51
N THR A 30 11.20 9.14 0.66
CA THR A 30 12.03 10.37 0.73
C THR A 30 12.93 10.43 1.95
N GLN A 31 12.50 9.88 3.07
CA GLN A 31 13.22 9.91 4.34
C GLN A 31 13.96 8.59 4.62
N SER A 32 14.01 7.71 3.62
CA SER A 32 14.77 6.47 3.66
C SER A 32 16.12 6.63 2.98
N ARG A 33 17.11 5.88 3.45
CA ARG A 33 18.42 5.75 2.81
C ARG A 33 18.47 4.63 1.77
N ASN A 34 17.48 3.75 1.75
CA ASN A 34 17.44 2.57 0.89
C ASN A 34 16.60 2.85 -0.36
N THR A 35 17.06 2.35 -1.51
CA THR A 35 16.23 2.27 -2.72
C THR A 35 15.33 1.04 -2.63
N LEU A 36 14.15 1.06 -3.24
CA LEU A 36 13.29 -0.10 -3.37
C LEU A 36 13.38 -0.65 -4.79
N HIS A 37 13.54 -1.96 -4.96
CA HIS A 37 13.75 -2.62 -6.24
C HIS A 37 12.75 -3.75 -6.49
N HIS A 38 12.71 -4.23 -7.74
CA HIS A 38 11.99 -5.42 -8.17
C HIS A 38 10.55 -5.51 -7.66
N GLY A 39 9.80 -4.41 -7.79
CA GLY A 39 8.40 -4.36 -7.40
C GLY A 39 7.60 -5.56 -7.95
N LYS A 40 6.92 -6.29 -7.06
CA LYS A 40 5.99 -7.40 -7.39
C LYS A 40 4.61 -7.11 -6.79
N HIS A 41 3.56 -7.63 -7.43
CA HIS A 41 2.18 -7.44 -6.98
C HIS A 41 1.39 -8.75 -7.06
N ILE A 42 0.57 -8.99 -6.03
CA ILE A 42 -0.39 -10.09 -5.95
C ILE A 42 -1.76 -9.50 -5.54
N GLY A 43 -2.84 -9.95 -6.19
CA GLY A 43 -4.20 -9.52 -5.88
C GLY A 43 -4.91 -8.85 -7.06
N ASN A 44 -5.84 -7.94 -6.76
CA ASN A 44 -6.70 -7.34 -7.78
C ASN A 44 -5.92 -6.60 -8.88
N LYS A 45 -6.46 -6.61 -10.09
CA LYS A 45 -5.86 -5.98 -11.28
C LYS A 45 -5.42 -4.52 -11.01
N LEU A 46 -4.16 -4.24 -11.31
CA LEU A 46 -3.62 -2.88 -11.33
C LEU A 46 -4.08 -2.14 -12.60
N ILE A 47 -4.51 -0.89 -12.44
CA ILE A 47 -4.84 -0.01 -13.58
C ILE A 47 -3.57 0.72 -14.07
N THR A 48 -2.66 1.05 -13.16
CA THR A 48 -1.36 1.63 -13.49
C THR A 48 -0.28 0.56 -13.38
N PRO A 49 0.78 0.60 -14.22
CA PRO A 49 1.92 -0.28 -14.05
C PRO A 49 2.56 -0.13 -12.67
N LEU A 50 3.02 -1.24 -12.11
CA LEU A 50 3.79 -1.22 -10.88
C LEU A 50 5.20 -0.68 -11.16
N PRO A 51 5.68 0.37 -10.48
CA PRO A 51 7.05 0.82 -10.58
C PRO A 51 8.00 -0.27 -10.12
N VAL A 52 8.99 -0.58 -10.95
CA VAL A 52 10.01 -1.59 -10.67
C VAL A 52 11.04 -1.06 -9.67
N THR A 53 11.22 0.26 -9.55
CA THR A 53 12.20 0.88 -8.64
C THR A 53 11.67 2.17 -8.03
N ILE A 54 11.98 2.44 -6.75
CA ILE A 54 11.70 3.69 -6.05
C ILE A 54 12.99 4.18 -5.39
N ASN A 55 13.55 5.28 -5.88
CA ASN A 55 14.83 5.82 -5.42
C ASN A 55 14.79 6.34 -3.98
N ARG A 56 15.95 6.38 -3.32
CA ARG A 56 16.14 7.04 -2.02
C ARG A 56 16.09 8.57 -2.17
N ARG A 57 15.60 9.29 -1.15
CA ARG A 57 15.69 10.77 -1.03
C ARG A 57 15.06 11.62 -2.15
N GLU A 58 14.09 11.11 -2.91
CA GLU A 58 13.43 11.90 -3.98
C GLU A 58 12.04 12.44 -3.57
N MET A 59 11.92 13.77 -3.36
CA MET A 59 10.63 14.49 -3.38
C MET A 59 10.68 15.60 -4.45
N GLY A 60 10.48 15.22 -5.71
CA GLY A 60 10.29 16.15 -6.81
C GLY A 60 8.82 16.15 -7.22
N PHE A 61 8.20 17.33 -7.27
CA PHE A 61 6.88 17.57 -7.85
C PHE A 61 6.81 16.99 -9.28
N ILE A 62 6.42 15.74 -9.41
CA ILE A 62 5.96 15.16 -10.67
C ILE A 62 4.59 14.60 -10.37
N CYS A 63 3.57 15.30 -10.86
CA CYS A 63 2.18 14.92 -10.73
C CYS A 63 1.86 13.53 -11.35
N PHE A 64 2.81 12.88 -12.03
CA PHE A 64 2.74 11.51 -12.51
C PHE A 64 4.18 11.00 -12.73
N LEU A 65 4.87 10.37 -11.75
CA LEU A 65 5.93 9.34 -11.98
C LEU A 65 6.60 8.79 -10.70
N ASN A 66 6.69 9.52 -9.58
CA ASN A 66 7.37 9.05 -8.35
C ASN A 66 6.47 8.94 -7.11
N MET A 67 5.18 9.09 -7.32
CA MET A 67 4.14 8.71 -6.37
C MET A 67 3.54 7.41 -6.92
N LEU A 68 3.66 6.31 -6.19
CA LEU A 68 2.90 5.11 -6.54
C LEU A 68 1.42 5.54 -6.56
N HIS A 69 0.75 5.42 -7.70
CA HIS A 69 -0.69 5.63 -7.79
C HIS A 69 -1.28 4.34 -8.34
N LEU A 70 -1.19 3.25 -7.57
CA LEU A 70 -1.85 2.01 -7.96
C LEU A 70 -3.34 2.18 -7.79
N THR A 71 -4.06 2.46 -8.87
CA THR A 71 -5.51 2.31 -8.86
C THR A 71 -5.83 0.85 -9.09
N SER A 72 -6.42 0.16 -8.11
CA SER A 72 -7.02 -1.15 -8.34
C SER A 72 -8.52 -1.00 -8.55
N LYS A 73 -9.13 -1.82 -9.42
CA LYS A 73 -10.59 -1.83 -9.61
C LYS A 73 -11.11 -3.24 -9.45
N SER A 74 -12.01 -3.43 -8.49
CA SER A 74 -12.75 -4.68 -8.34
C SER A 74 -14.25 -4.46 -8.36
N THR A 75 -14.95 -5.26 -9.15
CA THR A 75 -16.41 -5.34 -9.19
C THR A 75 -16.85 -6.48 -8.29
N ILE A 76 -17.57 -6.17 -7.22
CA ILE A 76 -18.36 -7.12 -6.39
C ILE A 76 -17.55 -8.10 -5.50
N GLU A 77 -16.24 -8.26 -5.71
CA GLU A 77 -15.34 -8.96 -4.77
C GLU A 77 -14.29 -8.03 -4.15
N LYS A 78 -13.94 -8.32 -2.91
CA LYS A 78 -13.09 -7.53 -1.99
C LYS A 78 -11.83 -7.02 -2.71
N ALA A 79 -11.53 -5.73 -2.61
CA ALA A 79 -10.25 -5.22 -3.13
C ALA A 79 -9.16 -5.45 -2.08
N CYS A 80 -8.39 -6.51 -2.25
CA CYS A 80 -7.22 -6.84 -1.44
C CYS A 80 -6.02 -7.21 -2.30
N GLY A 81 -4.84 -6.83 -1.86
CA GLY A 81 -3.61 -7.16 -2.55
C GLY A 81 -2.39 -6.86 -1.70
N ILE A 82 -1.26 -7.35 -2.19
CA ILE A 82 0.08 -7.10 -1.66
C ILE A 82 0.91 -6.48 -2.78
N VAL A 83 1.74 -5.52 -2.38
CA VAL A 83 2.90 -5.10 -3.14
C VAL A 83 4.16 -5.41 -2.34
N THR A 84 5.17 -5.93 -3.02
CA THR A 84 6.44 -6.32 -2.44
C THR A 84 7.56 -5.60 -3.16
N TYR A 85 8.53 -5.09 -2.41
CA TYR A 85 9.75 -4.48 -2.93
C TYR A 85 10.97 -5.06 -2.22
N GLU A 86 12.05 -5.28 -2.95
CA GLU A 86 13.36 -5.55 -2.35
C GLU A 86 13.96 -4.25 -1.82
N ILE A 87 14.46 -4.27 -0.59
CA ILE A 87 15.11 -3.13 0.03
C ILE A 87 16.59 -3.17 -0.36
N GLY A 88 17.01 -2.20 -1.16
CA GLY A 88 18.37 -2.07 -1.65
C GLY A 88 19.39 -2.05 -0.52
N ASP A 89 20.51 -2.74 -0.76
CA ASP A 89 21.63 -2.89 0.16
C ASP A 89 21.27 -3.59 1.49
N LYS A 90 20.12 -4.28 1.58
CA LYS A 90 19.72 -5.10 2.74
C LYS A 90 19.46 -6.54 2.35
N SER A 91 20.06 -7.46 3.12
CA SER A 91 19.80 -8.89 3.02
C SER A 91 19.90 -9.53 4.40
N GLU A 92 19.17 -10.62 4.57
CA GLU A 92 19.22 -11.45 5.76
C GLU A 92 19.43 -12.90 5.33
N ASN A 93 20.40 -13.58 5.93
CA ASN A 93 20.78 -14.95 5.55
C ASN A 93 21.05 -15.14 4.04
N LYS A 94 21.61 -14.10 3.38
CA LYS A 94 21.88 -14.01 1.93
C LYS A 94 20.63 -13.91 1.04
N LEU A 95 19.45 -13.72 1.62
CA LEU A 95 18.21 -13.44 0.91
C LEU A 95 17.92 -11.94 0.95
N PRO A 96 17.35 -11.36 -0.13
CA PRO A 96 17.00 -9.95 -0.14
C PRO A 96 15.93 -9.67 0.91
N LEU A 97 16.12 -8.58 1.67
CA LEU A 97 15.11 -8.13 2.62
C LEU A 97 13.99 -7.41 1.86
N LEU A 98 12.75 -7.74 2.17
CA LEU A 98 11.57 -7.27 1.45
C LEU A 98 10.77 -6.29 2.30
N LEU A 99 10.25 -5.23 1.66
CA LEU A 99 9.15 -4.42 2.15
C LEU A 99 7.86 -4.97 1.54
N ILE A 100 6.95 -5.45 2.39
CA ILE A 100 5.67 -6.01 1.99
C ILE A 100 4.56 -5.12 2.52
N VAL A 101 3.72 -4.59 1.64
CA VAL A 101 2.59 -3.72 1.97
C VAL A 101 1.31 -4.39 1.48
N GLY A 102 0.37 -4.64 2.38
CA GLY A 102 -0.92 -5.22 2.02
C GLY A 102 -2.11 -4.35 2.42
N TRP A 103 -3.21 -4.46 1.67
CA TRP A 103 -4.43 -3.68 1.90
C TRP A 103 -5.69 -4.50 1.70
N ARG A 104 -6.77 -4.08 2.37
CA ARG A 104 -8.12 -4.61 2.23
C ARG A 104 -9.13 -3.47 2.29
N ILE A 105 -9.85 -3.28 1.18
CA ILE A 105 -10.98 -2.36 1.10
C ILE A 105 -12.26 -3.12 1.42
N SER A 106 -13.00 -2.60 2.38
CA SER A 106 -14.25 -3.16 2.85
C SER A 106 -15.40 -2.32 2.28
N ILE A 107 -16.43 -2.98 1.73
CA ILE A 107 -17.69 -2.31 1.36
C ILE A 107 -18.43 -1.85 2.62
N ILE A 108 -18.30 -2.61 3.71
CA ILE A 108 -18.90 -2.33 5.01
C ILE A 108 -17.81 -2.37 6.08
N GLY A 109 -17.74 -1.32 6.91
CA GLY A 109 -16.76 -1.19 7.98
C GLY A 109 -15.47 -0.49 7.55
N LYS A 110 -14.42 -0.65 8.37
CA LYS A 110 -13.15 0.04 8.20
C LYS A 110 -12.24 -0.67 7.21
N ASN A 111 -11.50 0.12 6.42
CA ASN A 111 -10.42 -0.40 5.59
C ASN A 111 -9.24 -0.81 6.45
N LYS A 112 -8.42 -1.72 5.92
CA LYS A 112 -7.28 -2.26 6.65
C LYS A 112 -6.02 -2.31 5.81
N TRP A 113 -4.88 -2.18 6.46
CA TRP A 113 -3.56 -2.30 5.85
C TRP A 113 -2.59 -3.02 6.80
N PHE A 114 -1.48 -3.50 6.27
CA PHE A 114 -0.35 -3.95 7.08
C PHE A 114 0.95 -3.66 6.34
N VAL A 115 2.05 -3.63 7.10
CA VAL A 115 3.40 -3.66 6.55
C VAL A 115 4.21 -4.72 7.28
N PHE A 116 5.01 -5.46 6.53
CA PHE A 116 5.95 -6.44 7.03
C PHE A 116 7.31 -6.20 6.38
N ILE A 117 8.39 -6.42 7.15
CA ILE A 117 9.76 -6.42 6.65
C ILE A 117 10.35 -7.79 6.97
N GLY A 118 10.83 -8.51 5.95
CA GLY A 118 11.37 -9.87 6.10
C GLY A 118 11.79 -10.49 4.77
N CYS A 119 12.11 -11.78 4.75
CA CYS A 119 12.54 -12.51 3.56
C CYS A 119 11.37 -13.26 2.90
N GLU A 120 11.46 -13.57 1.60
CA GLU A 120 10.40 -14.31 0.87
C GLU A 120 10.04 -15.67 1.50
N THR A 121 10.98 -16.27 2.22
CA THR A 121 10.80 -17.56 2.91
C THR A 121 10.13 -17.44 4.27
N ASP A 122 9.81 -16.23 4.74
CA ASP A 122 9.18 -16.06 6.04
C ASP A 122 7.76 -16.65 6.04
N PRO A 123 7.46 -17.57 6.98
CA PRO A 123 6.17 -18.27 7.01
C PRO A 123 4.99 -17.34 7.31
N ASP A 124 5.27 -16.14 7.81
CA ASP A 124 4.28 -15.15 8.21
C ASP A 124 3.81 -14.26 7.05
N ILE A 125 4.40 -14.39 5.86
CA ILE A 125 3.96 -13.65 4.67
C ILE A 125 2.70 -14.32 4.09
N PRO A 126 1.54 -13.64 4.09
CA PRO A 126 0.34 -14.21 3.52
C PRO A 126 0.42 -14.27 1.99
N ASP A 127 -0.06 -15.37 1.42
CA ASP A 127 -0.25 -15.56 -0.01
C ASP A 127 -1.60 -15.00 -0.51
N GLU A 128 -1.87 -15.10 -1.82
CA GLU A 128 -3.11 -14.62 -2.43
C GLU A 128 -4.38 -15.21 -1.78
N SER A 129 -4.30 -16.47 -1.33
CA SER A 129 -5.44 -17.19 -0.76
C SER A 129 -5.74 -16.78 0.68
N SER A 130 -4.70 -16.39 1.42
CA SER A 130 -4.75 -16.12 2.87
C SER A 130 -4.77 -14.63 3.20
N ILE A 131 -4.32 -13.76 2.29
CA ILE A 131 -4.20 -12.30 2.51
C ILE A 131 -5.50 -11.67 3.05
N ASN A 132 -6.65 -11.98 2.45
CA ASN A 132 -7.90 -11.38 2.88
C ASN A 132 -8.29 -11.82 4.31
N LYS A 133 -7.97 -13.06 4.70
CA LYS A 133 -8.20 -13.54 6.08
C LYS A 133 -7.23 -12.84 7.03
N TYR A 134 -5.94 -12.85 6.70
CA TYR A 134 -4.88 -12.20 7.49
C TYR A 134 -5.20 -10.73 7.76
N LEU A 135 -5.49 -9.94 6.73
CA LEU A 135 -5.85 -8.53 6.88
C LEU A 135 -7.11 -8.33 7.72
N LYS A 136 -8.11 -9.20 7.59
CA LYS A 136 -9.33 -9.09 8.40
C LYS A 136 -9.02 -9.23 9.89
N GLU A 137 -8.12 -10.12 10.26
CA GLU A 137 -7.76 -10.43 11.65
C GLU A 137 -6.73 -9.44 12.20
N ASN A 138 -5.64 -9.21 11.45
CA ASN A 138 -4.43 -8.53 11.94
C ASN A 138 -4.21 -7.11 11.38
N GLY A 139 -4.92 -6.71 10.32
CA GLY A 139 -4.65 -5.44 9.66
C GLY A 139 -4.98 -4.22 10.51
N ASN A 140 -4.09 -3.22 10.45
CA ASN A 140 -4.21 -1.89 11.02
C ASN A 140 -5.35 -1.10 10.36
N LYS A 141 -5.97 -0.19 11.11
CA LYS A 141 -7.04 0.71 10.65
C LYS A 141 -6.58 2.15 10.80
N GLY A 142 -7.02 3.04 9.92
CA GLY A 142 -6.62 4.45 10.00
C GLY A 142 -5.10 4.59 9.92
N SER A 143 -4.55 5.46 10.76
CA SER A 143 -3.11 5.74 10.81
C SER A 143 -2.41 4.98 11.94
N ASP A 144 -1.21 4.48 11.66
CA ASP A 144 -0.36 3.80 12.64
C ASP A 144 1.14 3.97 12.29
N THR A 145 2.01 3.83 13.29
CA THR A 145 3.46 3.88 13.14
C THR A 145 4.06 2.54 13.56
N LEU A 146 4.79 1.90 12.64
CA LEU A 146 5.43 0.61 12.83
C LEU A 146 6.94 0.78 12.91
N GLU A 147 7.54 0.34 14.02
CA GLU A 147 8.98 0.40 14.25
C GLU A 147 9.62 -0.98 14.01
N PHE A 148 10.55 -1.03 13.06
CA PHE A 148 11.33 -2.22 12.70
C PHE A 148 12.78 -2.01 13.17
N GLU A 149 13.00 -2.21 14.47
CA GLU A 149 14.28 -1.95 15.15
C GLU A 149 15.45 -2.68 14.51
N GLU A 150 15.29 -3.97 14.25
CA GLU A 150 16.30 -4.85 13.66
C GLU A 150 16.76 -4.37 12.29
N HIS A 151 15.89 -3.63 11.59
CA HIS A 151 16.18 -3.09 10.27
C HIS A 151 16.40 -1.58 10.28
N SER A 152 16.41 -0.92 11.46
CA SER A 152 16.56 0.53 11.60
C SER A 152 15.59 1.33 10.72
N MET A 153 14.34 0.88 10.64
CA MET A 153 13.30 1.49 9.81
C MET A 153 12.07 1.82 10.65
N ILE A 154 11.44 2.94 10.32
CA ILE A 154 10.15 3.35 10.88
C ILE A 154 9.22 3.58 9.70
N ILE A 155 8.01 3.05 9.78
CA ILE A 155 7.01 3.16 8.73
C ILE A 155 5.75 3.77 9.32
N ASP A 156 5.40 4.96 8.83
CA ASP A 156 4.10 5.55 9.12
C ASP A 156 3.15 5.17 7.99
N GLY A 157 2.03 4.54 8.32
CA GLY A 157 1.01 4.21 7.35
C GLY A 157 -0.34 4.80 7.71
N SER A 158 -1.17 5.07 6.71
CA SER A 158 -2.52 5.58 6.90
C SER A 158 -3.43 5.12 5.79
N ILE A 159 -4.60 4.56 6.14
CA ILE A 159 -5.63 4.21 5.16
C ILE A 159 -6.91 5.01 5.41
N SER A 160 -7.47 5.58 4.33
CA SER A 160 -8.79 6.19 4.37
C SER A 160 -9.89 5.13 4.30
N ASP A 161 -11.05 5.42 4.89
CA ASP A 161 -12.22 4.56 4.78
C ASP A 161 -13.04 4.82 3.51
N GLY A 162 -13.94 3.89 3.21
CA GLY A 162 -14.81 3.95 2.05
C GLY A 162 -14.22 3.24 0.83
N ASN A 163 -15.01 3.23 -0.22
CA ASN A 163 -14.81 2.35 -1.36
C ASN A 163 -13.79 2.93 -2.34
N ASN A 164 -13.52 4.24 -2.27
CA ASN A 164 -12.44 4.92 -2.97
C ASN A 164 -11.39 5.32 -1.94
N ALA A 165 -10.53 4.37 -1.58
CA ALA A 165 -9.60 4.51 -0.49
C ALA A 165 -8.23 5.01 -0.97
N GLN A 166 -7.50 5.66 -0.06
CA GLN A 166 -6.10 6.00 -0.22
C GLN A 166 -5.31 5.35 0.92
N LEU A 167 -4.23 4.66 0.58
CA LEU A 167 -3.24 4.13 1.51
C LEU A 167 -1.93 4.88 1.31
N ASP A 168 -1.49 5.61 2.32
CA ASP A 168 -0.21 6.31 2.35
C ASP A 168 0.76 5.55 3.24
N ILE A 169 1.96 5.26 2.73
CA ILE A 169 3.06 4.62 3.45
C ILE A 169 4.28 5.54 3.36
N CYS A 170 4.80 6.00 4.49
CA CYS A 170 6.02 6.79 4.58
C CYS A 170 7.12 6.00 5.26
N ILE A 171 8.24 5.82 4.56
CA ILE A 171 9.39 5.05 5.02
C ILE A 171 10.46 6.01 5.50
N ARG A 172 10.88 5.82 6.76
CA ARG A 172 11.92 6.61 7.41
C ARG A 172 13.04 5.71 7.90
N SER A 173 14.30 6.12 7.70
CA SER A 173 15.41 5.46 8.39
C SER A 173 15.56 6.03 9.80
N LYS A 174 15.77 5.14 10.77
CA LYS A 174 16.03 5.54 12.16
C LYS A 174 17.35 6.33 12.23
N GLY A 175 17.34 7.47 12.93
CA GLY A 175 18.52 8.34 13.08
C GLY A 175 18.67 9.52 12.10
N LEU A 176 17.78 9.71 11.12
CA LEU A 176 17.81 10.91 10.26
C LEU A 176 17.30 12.19 10.95
N GLY A 177 16.44 12.08 11.96
CA GLY A 177 15.71 13.23 12.53
C GLY A 177 16.56 14.27 13.27
N LEU A 178 17.77 13.92 13.73
CA LEU A 178 18.62 14.82 14.52
C LEU A 178 19.85 15.32 13.76
N LEU A 179 20.52 14.48 12.98
CA LEU A 179 21.79 14.84 12.34
C LEU A 179 21.59 15.68 11.07
N ASP A 180 20.57 15.40 10.25
CA ASP A 180 20.35 16.20 9.05
C ASP A 180 19.85 17.63 9.38
N ARG A 181 19.24 17.85 10.56
CA ARG A 181 18.91 19.21 11.06
C ARG A 181 20.13 20.02 11.51
N ILE A 182 21.25 19.35 11.80
CA ILE A 182 22.50 19.99 12.24
C ILE A 182 23.41 20.33 11.04
N PHE A 183 23.26 19.60 9.92
CA PHE A 183 24.07 19.75 8.71
C PHE A 183 23.30 20.27 7.48
N SER A 184 22.08 20.77 7.66
CA SER A 184 21.32 21.57 6.68
C SER A 184 21.46 23.05 6.98
#